data_AF-A0A3L8RG66-F1
#
_entry.id   AF-A0A3L8RG66-F1
#
_cell.length_a   1.000
_cell.length_b   1.000
_cell.length_c   1.000
_cell.angle_alpha   90.00
_cell.angle_beta   90.00
_cell.angle_gamma   90.00
#
_symmetry.space_group_name_H-M   'P 1'
#
loop_
_entity.id
_entity.type
_entity.pdbx_description
1 polymer ?
#
loop_
_entity_poly.entity_id
_entity_poly.type
_entity_poly.pdbx_seq_one_letter_code
_entity_poly.pdbx_strand_id
1 'polypeptide(L)'
;MGHRKATPAERAARAEQILRDAGYRPLIPYPGHASSPWAAVCTSCDTVRYPTVTEVLQDQCKHVRREQPPPPGRKSPGGLG
;
A
#
# COMPACT_ATOMS: atom_id res chain seq x y z
N MET A 1 -7.68 25.17 -19.82
CA MET A 1 -6.77 24.43 -18.92
C MET A 1 -7.17 22.96 -18.89
N GLY A 2 -6.64 22.15 -19.82
CA GLY A 2 -6.91 20.72 -19.84
C GLY A 2 -6.10 20.04 -18.75
N HIS A 3 -6.76 19.53 -17.71
CA HIS A 3 -6.12 18.63 -16.76
C HIS A 3 -5.58 17.46 -17.58
N ARG A 4 -4.26 17.36 -17.78
CA ARG A 4 -3.64 16.16 -18.34
C ARG A 4 -4.04 15.03 -17.40
N LYS A 5 -5.07 14.27 -17.77
CA LYS A 5 -5.57 13.16 -16.96
C LYS A 5 -4.43 12.17 -16.89
N ALA A 6 -3.84 12.02 -15.70
CA ALA A 6 -2.88 10.95 -15.44
C ALA A 6 -3.46 9.64 -15.96
N THR A 7 -2.66 8.91 -16.74
CA THR A 7 -3.09 7.69 -17.40
C THR A 7 -3.47 6.63 -16.36
N PRO A 8 -4.30 5.64 -16.72
CA PRO A 8 -4.67 4.55 -15.82
C PRO A 8 -3.44 3.81 -15.27
N ALA A 9 -2.40 3.66 -16.08
CA ALA A 9 -1.15 3.00 -15.71
C ALA A 9 -0.36 3.76 -14.65
N GLU A 10 -0.22 5.09 -14.78
CA GLU A 10 0.46 5.92 -13.76
C GLU A 10 -0.27 5.87 -12.41
N ARG A 11 -1.61 5.89 -12.45
CA ARG A 11 -2.42 5.77 -11.24
C ARG A 11 -2.25 4.41 -10.57
N ALA A 12 -2.20 3.34 -11.37
CA ALA A 12 -1.96 1.99 -10.87
C ALA A 12 -0.60 1.90 -10.16
N ALA A 13 0.47 2.37 -10.81
CA ALA A 13 1.81 2.36 -10.23
C ALA A 13 1.88 3.13 -8.90
N ARG A 14 1.26 4.32 -8.83
CA ARG A 14 1.20 5.11 -7.60
C ARG A 14 0.39 4.40 -6.50
N ALA A 15 -0.75 3.84 -6.87
CA ALA A 15 -1.62 3.09 -5.96
C ALA A 15 -0.92 1.86 -5.38
N GLU A 16 -0.18 1.12 -6.20
CA GLU A 16 0.60 -0.04 -5.76
C GLU A 16 1.68 0.34 -4.76
N GLN A 17 2.37 1.45 -4.97
CA GLN A 17 3.38 1.94 -4.03
C GLN A 17 2.75 2.30 -2.69
N ILE A 18 1.60 2.98 -2.69
CA ILE A 18 0.87 3.33 -1.47
C ILE A 18 0.47 2.07 -0.69
N LEU A 19 -0.08 1.06 -1.37
CA LEU A 19 -0.45 -0.19 -0.72
C LEU A 19 0.77 -0.89 -0.10
N ARG A 20 1.87 -0.98 -0.85
CA ARG A 20 3.11 -1.62 -0.39
C ARG A 20 3.74 -0.89 0.79
N ASP A 21 3.75 0.44 0.77
CA ASP A 21 4.24 1.29 1.86
C ASP A 21 3.43 1.07 3.15
N ALA A 22 2.11 0.88 3.00
CA ALA A 22 1.23 0.54 4.11
C ALA A 22 1.31 -0.93 4.58
N GLY A 23 2.19 -1.76 4.00
CA GLY A 23 2.35 -3.17 4.37
C GLY A 23 1.31 -4.11 3.74
N TYR A 24 0.73 -3.72 2.59
CA TYR A 24 -0.16 -4.57 1.81
C TYR A 24 0.48 -5.01 0.50
N ARG A 25 0.31 -6.28 0.16
CA ARG A 25 0.73 -6.87 -1.10
C ARG A 25 -0.48 -7.00 -2.03
N PRO A 26 -0.58 -6.21 -3.12
CA PRO A 26 -1.68 -6.32 -4.06
C PRO A 26 -1.70 -7.72 -4.70
N LEU A 27 -2.86 -8.37 -4.70
CA LEU A 27 -3.06 -9.68 -5.33
C LEU A 27 -3.52 -9.56 -6.78
N ILE A 28 -4.20 -8.46 -7.09
CA ILE A 28 -4.74 -8.15 -8.41
C ILE A 28 -4.22 -6.80 -8.87
N PRO A 29 -4.19 -6.51 -10.19
CA PRO A 29 -3.90 -5.17 -10.69
C PRO A 29 -4.92 -4.14 -10.17
N TYR A 30 -4.48 -2.88 -10.06
CA TYR A 30 -5.31 -1.79 -9.56
C TYR A 30 -6.62 -1.68 -10.38
N PRO A 31 -7.81 -1.68 -9.76
CA PRO A 31 -9.10 -1.64 -10.45
C PRO A 31 -9.38 -0.31 -11.16
N GLY A 32 -8.42 0.62 -11.20
CA GLY A 32 -8.52 1.93 -11.85
C GLY A 32 -9.08 3.03 -10.95
N HIS A 33 -9.72 2.67 -9.83
CA HIS A 33 -10.43 3.59 -8.93
C HIS A 33 -9.94 3.53 -7.48
N ALA A 34 -9.72 4.70 -6.87
CA ALA A 34 -9.10 4.80 -5.55
C ALA A 34 -10.06 4.41 -4.42
N SER A 35 -11.36 4.58 -4.65
CA SER A 35 -12.44 4.17 -3.73
C SER A 35 -12.97 2.77 -4.02
N SER A 36 -12.44 2.07 -5.03
CA SER A 36 -12.83 0.69 -5.28
C SER A 36 -12.09 -0.26 -4.34
N PRO A 37 -12.77 -1.30 -3.82
CA PRO A 37 -12.13 -2.31 -3.00
C PRO A 37 -11.04 -3.01 -3.81
N TRP A 38 -9.81 -3.00 -3.29
CA TRP A 38 -8.67 -3.61 -3.96
C TRP A 38 -8.15 -4.81 -3.17
N ALA A 39 -8.24 -6.00 -3.76
CA ALA A 39 -7.78 -7.23 -3.13
C ALA A 39 -6.26 -7.21 -2.89
N ALA A 40 -5.87 -7.22 -1.63
CA ALA A 40 -4.48 -7.21 -1.18
C ALA A 40 -4.30 -8.02 0.10
N VAL A 41 -3.16 -8.68 0.26
CA VAL A 41 -2.80 -9.40 1.48
C VAL A 41 -2.05 -8.45 2.39
N CYS A 42 -2.49 -8.32 3.64
CA CYS A 42 -1.69 -7.64 4.66
C CYS A 42 -0.47 -8.49 4.99
N THR A 43 0.74 -7.99 4.80
CA THR A 43 1.96 -8.74 5.16
C THR A 43 2.19 -8.81 6.66
N SER A 44 1.51 -7.96 7.45
CA SER A 44 1.59 -7.96 8.92
C SER A 44 0.63 -8.97 9.57
N CYS A 45 -0.51 -9.28 8.93
CA CYS A 45 -1.55 -10.17 9.49
C CYS A 45 -1.85 -11.39 8.61
N ASP A 46 -1.14 -11.54 7.48
CA ASP A 46 -1.31 -12.57 6.45
C ASP A 46 -2.75 -12.81 5.98
N THR A 47 -3.60 -11.78 6.06
CA THR A 47 -5.03 -11.87 5.74
C THR A 47 -5.35 -11.15 4.44
N VAL A 48 -6.14 -11.78 3.58
CA VAL A 48 -6.71 -11.14 2.38
C VAL A 48 -7.70 -10.07 2.80
N ARG A 49 -7.46 -8.84 2.36
CA ARG A 49 -8.29 -7.67 2.63
C ARG A 49 -8.60 -6.93 1.33
N TYR A 50 -9.56 -6.04 1.43
CA TYR A 50 -10.04 -5.23 0.32
C TYR A 50 -9.92 -3.73 0.63
N PRO A 51 -8.74 -3.23 1.04
CA PRO A 51 -8.58 -1.82 1.32
C PRO A 51 -8.78 -0.98 0.05
N THR A 52 -9.26 0.25 0.22
CA THR A 52 -9.29 1.23 -0.87
C THR A 52 -8.07 2.14 -0.76
N VAL A 53 -7.52 2.61 -1.89
CA VAL A 53 -6.34 3.50 -1.90
C VAL A 53 -6.62 4.78 -1.11
N THR A 54 -7.85 5.30 -1.19
CA THR A 54 -8.27 6.47 -0.42
C THR A 54 -8.19 6.20 1.09
N GLU A 55 -8.62 5.01 1.54
CA GLU A 55 -8.55 4.64 2.95
C GLU A 55 -7.11 4.47 3.42
N VAL A 56 -6.27 3.80 2.64
CA VAL A 56 -4.84 3.59 2.95
C VAL A 56 -4.08 4.91 3.01
N LEU A 57 -4.42 5.87 2.14
CA LEU A 57 -3.85 7.22 2.15
C LEU A 57 -4.26 8.04 3.37
N GLN A 58 -5.48 7.86 3.86
CA GLN A 58 -6.03 8.61 4.98
C GLN A 58 -5.60 8.01 6.33
N ASP A 59 -5.63 6.69 6.45
CA ASP A 59 -5.39 5.98 7.68
C ASP A 59 -4.67 4.64 7.37
N GLN A 60 -3.38 4.58 7.69
CA GLN A 60 -2.55 3.42 7.46
C GLN A 60 -3.06 2.25 8.32
N CYS A 61 -3.53 1.18 7.67
CA CYS A 61 -3.99 -0.08 8.30
C CYS A 61 -4.70 0.09 9.67
N LYS A 62 -6.01 0.26 9.68
CA LYS A 62 -6.84 0.31 10.92
C LYS A 62 -6.75 -0.92 11.84
N HIS A 63 -6.10 -1.99 11.41
CA HIS A 63 -6.10 -3.28 12.11
C HIS A 63 -5.02 -3.41 13.19
N VAL A 64 -3.97 -2.60 13.14
CA VAL A 64 -2.93 -2.59 14.16
C VAL A 64 -3.30 -1.60 15.26
N ARG A 65 -3.99 -2.09 16.29
CA ARG A 65 -3.97 -1.38 17.58
C ARG A 65 -2.53 -1.45 18.13
N ARG A 66 -1.79 -0.34 17.95
CA ARG A 66 -0.60 0.08 18.72
C ARG A 66 0.76 -0.57 18.43
N GLU A 67 0.91 -1.43 17.42
CA GLU A 67 2.24 -1.94 17.03
C GLU A 67 2.38 -2.04 15.51
N GLN A 68 2.61 -0.89 14.85
CA GLN A 68 3.30 -0.93 13.57
C GLN A 68 4.79 -1.17 13.88
N PRO A 69 5.40 -2.34 13.59
CA PRO A 69 6.86 -2.40 13.51
C PRO A 69 7.33 -1.44 12.40
N PRO A 70 8.47 -0.75 12.59
CA PRO A 70 8.95 0.25 11.64
C PRO A 70 9.08 -0.36 10.23
N PRO A 71 8.82 0.42 9.17
CA PRO A 71 8.94 -0.08 7.80
C PRO A 71 10.35 -0.65 7.56
N PRO A 72 10.50 -1.75 6.79
CA PRO A 72 11.80 -2.33 6.50
C PRO A 72 12.59 -1.35 5.61
N GLY A 73 13.40 -0.52 6.26
CA GLY A 73 14.00 0.64 5.59
C GLY A 73 15.38 1.02 6.10
N ARG A 74 16.12 0.17 6.82
CA ARG A 74 17.56 0.39 7.01
C ARG A 74 18.26 -0.91 7.37
N LYS A 75 18.87 -1.54 6.36
CA LYS A 75 20.06 -2.37 6.53
C LYS A 75 20.94 -1.75 7.63
N SER A 76 21.06 -2.42 8.77
CA SER A 76 22.15 -2.17 9.69
C SER A 76 23.45 -2.40 8.91
N PRO A 77 24.43 -1.48 8.89
CA PRO A 77 25.75 -1.88 8.44
C PRO A 77 26.21 -2.98 9.39
N GLY A 78 26.58 -4.13 8.83
CA GLY A 78 27.05 -5.28 9.59
C GLY A 78 28.21 -4.86 10.49
N GLY A 79 28.02 -5.07 11.80
CA GLY A 79 29.11 -5.10 12.75
C GLY A 79 29.33 -6.55 13.15
N LEU A 80 30.34 -7.19 12.57
CA LEU A 80 31.00 -8.38 13.09
C LEU A 80 32.46 -8.32 12.59
N GLY A 81 33.40 -8.15 13.52
CA GLY A 81 34.85 -8.15 13.25
C GLY A 81 35.59 -7.14 14.10
#